data_AF-A0A918WRK3-F1
#
_entry.id   AF-A0A918WRK3-F1
#
_cell.length_a   1.000
_cell.length_b   1.000
_cell.length_c   1.000
_cell.angle_alpha   90.00
_cell.angle_beta   90.00
_cell.angle_gamma   90.00
#
_symmetry.space_group_name_H-M   'P 1'
#
loop_
_entity.id
_entity.type
_entity.pdbx_description
1 polymer ?
#
loop_
_entity_poly.entity_id
_entity_poly.type
_entity_poly.pdbx_seq_one_letter_code
_entity_poly.pdbx_strand_id
1 'polypeptide(L)'
;MRSRKLAYGAAALGSAALLCLSQQSASAATPVAWSAQYGGASASGTRWLESAGTGTQLKIQGEVKNTDSGCYSVWTTWHYDFTTLPSQKLASLCGPGTKSFTGSQRYNMLTTGSLAVCKGDDMKDCGPSVTMTSWPVKSAR
;
A
#
# COMPACT_ATOMS: atom_id res chain seq x y z
N MET A 1 18.64 -56.58 9.53
CA MET A 1 17.73 -57.03 10.59
C MET A 1 16.29 -56.75 10.15
N ARG A 2 15.48 -57.79 10.04
CA ARG A 2 14.02 -57.75 9.79
C ARG A 2 13.28 -57.64 11.12
N SER A 3 12.14 -56.92 11.13
CA SER A 3 10.84 -57.27 11.77
C SER A 3 10.11 -55.99 12.21
N ARG A 4 8.98 -55.62 11.57
CA ARG A 4 7.56 -55.91 11.92
C ARG A 4 7.16 -55.30 13.29
N LYS A 5 6.07 -54.52 13.43
CA LYS A 5 4.61 -54.85 13.39
C LYS A 5 3.80 -53.52 13.30
N LEU A 6 2.75 -53.34 12.49
CA LEU A 6 1.29 -53.61 12.75
C LEU A 6 0.80 -53.08 14.12
N ALA A 7 -0.35 -52.41 14.32
CA ALA A 7 -1.50 -52.00 13.50
C ALA A 7 -2.50 -51.19 14.38
N TYR A 8 -3.62 -50.73 13.78
CA TYR A 8 -4.90 -50.24 14.39
C TYR A 8 -4.81 -48.94 15.21
N GLY A 9 -5.68 -47.94 15.11
CA GLY A 9 -7.03 -47.82 14.56
C GLY A 9 -7.84 -46.98 15.56
N ALA A 10 -8.42 -45.84 15.15
CA ALA A 10 -9.55 -45.20 15.83
C ALA A 10 -10.14 -44.12 14.93
N ALA A 11 -11.38 -44.37 14.49
CA ALA A 11 -12.24 -43.37 13.89
C ALA A 11 -12.78 -42.45 15.00
N ALA A 12 -12.67 -41.14 14.85
CA ALA A 12 -13.38 -40.16 15.65
C ALA A 12 -14.21 -39.29 14.71
N LEU A 13 -15.51 -39.58 14.66
CA LEU A 13 -16.54 -38.71 14.13
C LEU A 13 -16.70 -37.53 15.08
N GLY A 14 -16.02 -36.43 14.81
CA GLY A 14 -16.15 -35.17 15.52
C GLY A 14 -17.03 -34.21 14.73
N SER A 15 -18.19 -33.89 15.28
CA SER A 15 -19.24 -33.03 14.72
C SER A 15 -18.70 -31.71 14.16
N ALA A 16 -18.85 -31.52 12.84
CA ALA A 16 -18.66 -30.23 12.19
C ALA A 16 -19.88 -29.34 12.50
N ALA A 17 -19.81 -28.58 13.59
CA ALA A 17 -20.67 -27.41 13.75
C ALA A 17 -20.19 -26.35 12.75
N LEU A 18 -20.76 -26.38 11.54
CA LEU A 18 -20.68 -25.28 10.59
C LEU A 18 -21.42 -24.08 11.20
N LEU A 19 -20.71 -23.32 12.04
CA LEU A 19 -21.08 -21.95 12.33
C LEU A 19 -20.98 -21.21 10.98
N CYS A 20 -22.12 -21.08 10.30
CA CYS A 20 -22.31 -20.05 9.29
C CYS A 20 -22.24 -18.69 9.99
N LEU A 21 -21.02 -18.29 10.36
CA LEU A 21 -20.67 -16.89 10.47
C LEU A 21 -20.99 -16.33 9.09
N SER A 22 -22.11 -15.62 9.00
CA SER A 22 -22.38 -14.65 7.94
C SER A 22 -21.24 -13.65 8.01
N GLN A 23 -20.14 -13.98 7.33
CA GLN A 23 -19.00 -13.12 7.11
C GLN A 23 -19.53 -12.03 6.20
N GLN A 24 -20.09 -11.01 6.85
CA GLN A 24 -20.53 -9.78 6.24
C GLN A 24 -19.29 -9.25 5.54
N SER A 25 -19.21 -9.53 4.24
CA SER A 25 -18.09 -9.13 3.43
C SER A 25 -18.18 -7.63 3.38
N ALA A 26 -17.38 -6.98 4.22
CA ALA A 26 -17.10 -5.56 4.07
C ALA A 26 -16.65 -5.43 2.62
N SER A 27 -17.47 -4.75 1.83
CA SER A 27 -17.16 -4.44 0.45
C SER A 27 -15.79 -3.76 0.50
N ALA A 28 -14.78 -4.41 -0.08
CA ALA A 28 -13.43 -3.88 -0.05
C ALA A 28 -13.37 -2.70 -1.02
N ALA A 29 -12.89 -1.55 -0.55
CA ALA A 29 -12.69 -0.39 -1.42
C ALA A 29 -11.84 -0.80 -2.63
N THR A 30 -12.30 -0.47 -3.83
CA THR A 30 -11.60 -0.88 -5.06
C THR A 30 -10.23 -0.19 -5.11
N PRO A 31 -9.11 -0.93 -5.05
CA PRO A 31 -7.80 -0.32 -5.13
C PRO A 31 -7.57 0.31 -6.51
N VAL A 32 -6.98 1.49 -6.52
CA VAL A 32 -6.63 2.25 -7.73
C VAL A 32 -5.12 2.18 -7.91
N ALA A 33 -4.68 1.67 -9.05
CA ALA A 33 -3.27 1.60 -9.37
C ALA A 33 -2.65 2.99 -9.59
N TRP A 34 -1.38 3.13 -9.23
CA TRP A 34 -0.58 4.32 -9.52
C TRP A 34 0.87 3.91 -9.83
N SER A 35 1.58 4.76 -10.56
CA SER A 35 2.99 4.57 -10.88
C SER A 35 3.69 5.91 -11.08
N ALA A 36 4.94 6.02 -10.65
CA ALA A 36 5.82 7.18 -10.83
C ALA A 36 7.22 6.70 -11.22
N GLN A 37 7.95 7.51 -11.98
CA GLN A 37 9.30 7.18 -12.42
C GLN A 37 10.20 8.42 -12.41
N TYR A 38 11.44 8.25 -11.99
CA TYR A 38 12.46 9.27 -12.09
C TYR A 38 13.87 8.65 -12.15
N GLY A 39 14.65 9.02 -13.17
CA GLY A 39 15.95 8.39 -13.42
C GLY A 39 15.83 6.86 -13.57
N GLY A 40 16.73 6.12 -12.93
CA GLY A 40 16.68 4.65 -12.84
C GLY A 40 15.83 4.11 -11.68
N ALA A 41 14.99 4.94 -11.06
CA ALA A 41 14.02 4.49 -10.07
C ALA A 41 12.57 4.57 -10.58
N SER A 42 11.78 3.59 -10.18
CA SER A 42 10.33 3.53 -10.40
C SER A 42 9.63 3.20 -9.09
N ALA A 43 8.45 3.77 -8.88
CA ALA A 43 7.58 3.41 -7.78
C ALA A 43 6.20 3.08 -8.32
N SER A 44 5.57 2.01 -7.82
CA SER A 44 4.23 1.64 -8.24
C SER A 44 3.48 0.94 -7.13
N GLY A 45 2.16 0.93 -7.23
CA GLY A 45 1.32 0.27 -6.24
C GLY A 45 -0.15 0.62 -6.39
N THR A 46 -0.87 0.57 -5.27
CA THR A 46 -2.29 0.84 -5.20
C THR A 46 -2.63 1.84 -4.10
N ARG A 47 -3.76 2.52 -4.25
CA ARG A 47 -4.36 3.37 -3.22
C ARG A 47 -5.85 3.08 -3.07
N TRP A 48 -6.40 3.29 -1.89
CA TRP A 48 -7.82 3.09 -1.63
C TRP A 48 -8.28 3.95 -0.46
N LEU A 49 -9.58 4.20 -0.36
CA LEU A 49 -10.18 4.82 0.82
C LEU A 49 -10.61 3.73 1.80
N GLU A 50 -10.28 3.92 3.07
CA GLU A 50 -10.65 3.03 4.16
C GLU A 50 -11.36 3.84 5.25
N SER A 51 -12.48 3.32 5.75
CA SER A 51 -13.16 3.92 6.90
C SER A 51 -12.30 3.76 8.15
N ALA A 52 -12.08 4.85 8.88
CA ALA A 52 -11.26 4.87 10.09
C ALA A 52 -11.98 5.65 11.20
N GLY A 53 -12.65 4.93 12.10
CA GLY A 53 -13.48 5.53 13.15
C GLY A 53 -14.56 6.43 12.55
N THR A 54 -14.53 7.72 12.88
CA THR A 54 -15.49 8.73 12.39
C THR A 54 -15.05 9.40 11.07
N GLY A 55 -13.95 8.96 10.44
CA GLY A 55 -13.41 9.57 9.24
C GLY A 55 -13.05 8.58 8.14
N THR A 56 -12.47 9.10 7.06
CA THR A 56 -11.92 8.30 5.95
C THR A 56 -10.41 8.51 5.88
N GLN A 57 -9.66 7.46 5.61
CA GLN A 57 -8.23 7.52 5.32
C GLN A 57 -7.97 7.11 3.87
N LEU A 58 -7.10 7.85 3.20
CA LEU A 58 -6.48 7.41 1.96
C LEU A 58 -5.26 6.58 2.30
N LYS A 59 -5.33 5.28 1.98
CA LYS A 59 -4.25 4.32 2.15
C LYS A 59 -3.46 4.24 0.86
N ILE A 60 -2.14 4.16 0.99
CA ILE A 60 -1.20 3.99 -0.12
C ILE A 60 -0.34 2.78 0.21
N GLN A 61 -0.22 1.87 -0.74
CA GLN A 61 0.71 0.75 -0.66
C GLN A 61 1.45 0.67 -1.97
N GLY A 62 2.74 0.40 -1.92
CA GLY A 62 3.52 0.19 -3.12
C GLY A 62 4.92 -0.30 -2.84
N GLU A 63 5.70 -0.27 -3.89
CA GLU A 63 7.13 -0.58 -3.87
C GLU A 63 7.89 0.44 -4.69
N VAL A 64 9.13 0.68 -4.28
CA VAL A 64 10.12 1.41 -5.07
C VAL A 64 11.15 0.41 -5.57
N LYS A 65 11.46 0.46 -6.86
CA LYS A 65 12.52 -0.31 -7.53
C LYS A 65 13.55 0.66 -8.06
N ASN A 66 14.83 0.36 -7.82
CA ASN A 66 15.97 1.11 -8.33
C ASN A 66 16.87 0.17 -9.13
N THR A 67 17.32 0.62 -10.29
CA THR A 67 18.30 -0.10 -11.13
C THR A 67 19.69 0.54 -11.11
N ASP A 68 19.83 1.74 -10.54
CA ASP A 68 21.08 2.48 -10.49
C ASP A 68 21.82 2.25 -9.17
N SER A 69 23.10 2.65 -9.12
CA SER A 69 23.90 2.72 -7.89
C SER A 69 23.51 3.89 -6.98
N GLY A 70 22.74 4.86 -7.48
CA GLY A 70 22.30 6.04 -6.73
C GLY A 70 21.27 5.74 -5.64
N CYS A 71 20.94 6.75 -4.84
CA CYS A 71 19.83 6.70 -3.89
C CYS A 71 18.59 7.36 -4.49
N TYR A 72 17.43 6.79 -4.20
CA TYR A 72 16.14 7.39 -4.53
C TYR A 72 15.17 7.25 -3.36
N SER A 73 14.28 8.22 -3.21
CA SER A 73 13.28 8.26 -2.17
C SER A 73 11.89 8.55 -2.75
N VAL A 74 10.86 8.02 -2.08
CA VAL A 74 9.47 8.26 -2.43
C VAL A 74 8.87 9.20 -1.40
N TRP A 75 8.29 10.29 -1.88
CA TRP A 75 7.72 11.34 -1.05
C TRP A 75 6.25 11.57 -1.40
N THR A 76 5.46 11.89 -0.37
CA THR A 76 4.11 12.43 -0.54
C THR A 76 4.02 13.83 -0.01
N THR A 77 3.30 14.69 -0.74
CA THR A 77 2.94 16.04 -0.31
C THR A 77 1.44 16.16 -0.32
N TRP A 78 0.88 16.63 0.78
CA TRP A 78 -0.55 16.81 0.97
C TRP A 78 -0.89 18.27 1.10
N HIS A 79 -2.06 18.64 0.59
CA HIS A 79 -2.66 19.94 0.82
C HIS A 79 -3.99 19.72 1.50
N TYR A 80 -4.26 20.53 2.52
CA TYR A 80 -5.57 20.60 3.16
C TYR A 80 -6.00 22.05 3.14
N ASP A 81 -7.14 22.32 2.51
CA ASP A 81 -7.69 23.68 2.41
C ASP A 81 -6.64 24.70 1.90
N PHE A 82 -6.06 24.38 0.74
CA PHE A 82 -4.99 25.15 0.07
C PHE A 82 -3.68 25.32 0.87
N THR A 83 -3.57 24.75 2.07
CA THR A 83 -2.35 24.78 2.88
C THR A 83 -1.52 23.53 2.62
N THR A 84 -0.26 23.71 2.22
CA THR A 84 0.69 22.60 2.05
C THR A 84 1.10 22.06 3.42
N LEU A 85 0.84 20.78 3.65
CA LEU A 85 1.33 20.05 4.81
C LEU A 85 2.80 19.65 4.60
N PRO A 86 3.56 19.42 5.68
CA PRO A 86 4.92 18.91 5.57
C PRO A 86 4.97 17.62 4.75
N SER A 87 5.88 17.59 3.78
CA SER A 87 6.08 16.38 2.96
C SER A 87 6.59 15.22 3.81
N GLN A 88 6.16 14.02 3.46
CA GLN A 88 6.51 12.79 4.18
C GLN A 88 7.26 11.84 3.27
N LYS A 89 8.39 11.33 3.76
CA LYS A 89 9.16 10.27 3.10
C LYS A 89 8.55 8.92 3.44
N LEU A 90 8.11 8.19 2.43
CA LEU A 90 7.53 6.85 2.59
C LEU A 90 8.59 5.75 2.48
N ALA A 91 9.55 5.94 1.57
CA ALA A 91 10.62 4.97 1.31
C ALA A 91 11.89 5.68 0.86
N SER A 92 13.02 5.01 1.10
CA SER A 92 14.32 5.36 0.53
C SER A 92 15.07 4.07 0.26
N LEU A 93 15.73 4.01 -0.91
CA LEU A 93 16.44 2.87 -1.44
C LEU A 93 17.73 3.36 -2.14
N CYS A 94 18.88 2.85 -1.69
CA CYS A 94 20.19 3.13 -2.29
C CYS A 94 20.74 1.89 -2.96
N GLY A 95 21.22 2.07 -4.19
CA GLY A 95 21.67 0.97 -5.03
C GLY A 95 20.53 0.14 -5.63
N PRO A 96 20.87 -0.85 -6.48
CA PRO A 96 19.87 -1.67 -7.15
C PRO A 96 19.07 -2.50 -6.15
N GLY A 97 17.75 -2.56 -6.32
CA GLY A 97 16.88 -3.36 -5.47
C GLY A 97 15.42 -2.97 -5.55
N THR A 98 14.62 -3.55 -4.64
CA THR A 98 13.20 -3.24 -4.45
C THR A 98 12.91 -3.08 -2.96
N LYS A 99 12.06 -2.13 -2.59
CA LYS A 99 11.61 -1.90 -1.21
C LYS A 99 10.12 -1.56 -1.17
N SER A 100 9.34 -2.33 -0.44
CA SER A 100 7.92 -2.05 -0.21
C SER A 100 7.73 -0.94 0.82
N PHE A 101 6.62 -0.23 0.71
CA PHE A 101 6.22 0.81 1.66
C PHE A 101 4.70 0.93 1.76
N THR A 102 4.28 1.57 2.85
CA THR A 102 2.88 1.94 3.09
C THR A 102 2.80 3.37 3.59
N GLY A 103 1.73 4.07 3.24
CA GLY A 103 1.42 5.41 3.72
C GLY A 103 -0.08 5.54 4.00
N SER A 104 -0.44 6.53 4.81
CA SER A 104 -1.83 6.86 5.08
C SER A 104 -2.00 8.34 5.36
N GLN A 105 -3.06 8.94 4.85
CA GLN A 105 -3.43 10.32 5.13
C GLN A 105 -4.92 10.42 5.45
N ARG A 106 -5.30 11.26 6.41
CA ARG A 106 -6.71 11.60 6.62
C ARG A 106 -7.26 12.25 5.36
N TYR A 107 -8.39 11.74 4.88
CA TYR A 107 -8.97 12.16 3.61
C TYR A 107 -10.34 12.79 3.82
N ASN A 108 -10.53 13.94 3.19
CA ASN A 108 -11.81 14.59 2.97
C ASN A 108 -11.80 15.30 1.60
N MET A 109 -12.91 15.91 1.21
CA MET A 109 -13.04 16.53 -0.11
C MET A 109 -12.10 17.73 -0.34
N LEU A 110 -11.53 18.31 0.72
CA LEU A 110 -10.56 19.40 0.66
C LEU A 110 -9.10 18.90 0.68
N THR A 111 -8.90 17.60 0.78
CA THR A 111 -7.56 16.99 0.79
C THR A 111 -7.14 16.67 -0.63
N THR A 112 -6.07 17.29 -1.09
CA THR A 112 -5.38 16.89 -2.33
C THR A 112 -3.98 16.40 -1.99
N GLY A 113 -3.41 15.54 -2.82
CA GLY A 113 -2.05 15.11 -2.60
C GLY A 113 -1.39 14.57 -3.85
N SER A 114 -0.07 14.54 -3.79
CA SER A 114 0.78 14.00 -4.82
C SER A 114 1.85 13.09 -4.23
N LEU A 115 2.36 12.21 -5.09
CA LEU A 115 3.52 11.36 -4.81
C LEU A 115 4.55 11.60 -5.90
N ALA A 116 5.82 11.67 -5.51
CA ALA A 116 6.95 11.78 -6.43
C ALA A 116 8.08 10.85 -6.03
N VAL A 117 8.89 10.47 -7.02
CA VAL A 117 10.19 9.82 -6.81
C VAL A 117 11.25 10.90 -6.95
N CYS A 118 12.11 10.99 -5.93
CA CYS A 118 13.20 11.96 -5.87
C CYS A 118 14.55 11.24 -5.81
N LYS A 119 15.57 11.84 -6.40
CA LYS A 119 16.95 11.39 -6.29
C LYS A 119 17.53 11.88 -4.96
N GLY A 120 18.25 11.01 -4.27
CA GLY A 120 18.78 11.27 -2.94
C GLY A 120 17.74 11.10 -1.83
N ASP A 121 18.01 11.73 -0.69
CA ASP A 121 17.20 11.62 0.53
C ASP A 121 16.41 12.91 0.85
N ASP A 122 16.40 13.88 -0.07
CA ASP A 122 15.62 15.12 0.01
C ASP A 122 14.71 15.30 -1.22
N MET A 123 13.93 16.39 -1.23
CA MET A 123 12.96 16.69 -2.30
C MET A 123 13.47 17.73 -3.32
N LYS A 124 14.78 17.95 -3.43
CA LYS A 124 15.32 18.99 -4.34
C LYS A 124 15.36 18.53 -5.80
N ASP A 125 15.44 17.23 -6.03
CA ASP A 125 15.64 16.64 -7.35
C ASP A 125 14.59 15.54 -7.58
N CYS A 126 13.41 15.90 -8.06
CA CYS A 126 12.26 15.00 -8.19
C CYS A 126 11.71 14.94 -9.61
N GLY A 127 11.20 13.76 -9.98
CA GLY A 127 10.48 13.56 -11.22
C GLY A 127 9.05 14.11 -11.19
N PRO A 128 8.28 13.87 -12.27
CA PRO A 128 6.88 14.24 -12.34
C PRO A 128 6.09 13.68 -11.16
N SER A 129 5.29 14.54 -10.53
CA SER A 129 4.38 14.14 -9.46
C SER A 129 3.14 13.47 -10.03
N VAL A 130 2.68 12.40 -9.37
CA VAL A 130 1.38 11.77 -9.65
C VAL A 130 0.37 12.13 -8.58
N THR A 131 -0.82 12.52 -8.99
CA THR A 131 -1.90 12.89 -8.05
C THR A 131 -2.39 11.65 -7.31
N MET A 132 -2.39 11.67 -5.98
CA MET A 132 -2.90 10.63 -5.09
C MET A 132 -4.42 10.72 -4.86
N THR A 133 -5.03 11.83 -5.23
CA THR A 133 -6.45 12.14 -4.99
C THR A 133 -7.27 12.29 -6.27
N SER A 134 -6.72 11.90 -7.43
CA SER A 134 -7.46 11.93 -8.72
C SER A 134 -8.46 10.77 -8.81
N TRP A 135 -9.67 11.05 -9.28
CA TRP A 135 -10.77 10.08 -9.41
C TRP A 135 -10.63 9.25 -10.70
N PRO A 136 -11.18 8.03 -10.77
CA PRO A 136 -12.18 7.43 -9.87
C PRO A 136 -11.59 6.83 -8.59
N VAL A 137 -12.33 7.01 -7.50
CA VAL A 137 -12.25 6.16 -6.30
C VAL A 137 -13.62 5.50 -6.18
N LYS A 138 -13.78 4.26 -6.62
CA LYS A 138 -15.05 3.55 -6.40
C LYS A 138 -15.12 3.26 -4.90
N SER A 139 -16.06 3.88 -4.20
CA SER A 139 -16.42 3.42 -2.86
C SER A 139 -16.94 1.99 -2.99
N ALA A 140 -16.46 1.12 -2.12
CA ALA A 140 -17.17 -0.11 -1.87
C ALA A 140 -18.56 0.27 -1.35
N ARG A 141 -19.61 -0.08 -2.11
CA ARG A 141 -20.97 -0.04 -1.59
C ARG A 141 -21.17 -1.22 -0.65
#